data_AF-A0A953UTK3-F1
#
_entry.id   AF-A0A953UTK3-F1
#
_cell.length_a   1.000
_cell.length_b   1.000
_cell.length_c   1.000
_cell.angle_alpha   90.00
_cell.angle_beta   90.00
_cell.angle_gamma   90.00
#
_symmetry.space_group_name_H-M   'P 1'
#
loop_
_entity.id
_entity.type
_entity.pdbx_description
1 polymer ?
#
loop_
_entity_poly.entity_id
_entity_poly.type
_entity_poly.pdbx_seq_one_letter_code
_entity_poly.pdbx_strand_id
1 'polypeptide(L)' 'MVIQEIWRYPVKSMAGELLKTADITEHGISGDRIIQVRNASGRIFTA' A
#
# COMPACT_ATOMS: atom_id res chain seq x y z
N MET A 1 20.64 -6.09 13.98
CA MET A 1 19.69 -5.29 13.16
C MET A 1 18.45 -6.13 12.97
N VAL A 2 17.26 -5.61 13.33
CA VAL A 2 15.98 -6.31 13.22
C VAL A 2 14.95 -5.40 12.58
N ILE A 3 14.00 -5.96 11.83
CA ILE A 3 12.85 -5.21 11.30
C ILE A 3 11.89 -4.96 12.47
N GLN A 4 11.49 -3.71 12.69
CA GLN A 4 10.56 -3.35 13.75
C GLN A 4 9.10 -3.59 13.33
N GLU A 5 8.74 -3.16 12.13
CA GLU A 5 7.37 -3.20 11.63
C GLU A 5 7.36 -3.41 10.12
N ILE A 6 6.28 -4.00 9.63
CA ILE A 6 6.00 -4.16 8.21
C ILE A 6 4.64 -3.54 7.95
N TRP A 7 4.56 -2.60 7.01
CA TRP A 7 3.32 -1.93 6.65
C TRP A 7 2.97 -2.20 5.19
N ARG A 8 1.69 -2.44 4.92
CA ARG A 8 1.13 -2.52 3.57
C ARG A 8 0.05 -1.47 3.40
N TYR A 9 0.00 -0.84 2.24
CA TYR A 9 -0.97 0.19 1.87
C TYR A 9 -1.73 -0.26 0.61
N PRO A 10 -2.79 -1.09 0.74
CA PRO A 10 -3.49 -1.64 -0.41
C PRO A 10 -4.05 -0.59 -1.36
N VAL A 11 -4.44 0.57 -0.81
CA VAL A 11 -4.92 1.72 -1.55
C VAL A 11 -3.89 2.85 -1.48
N LYS A 12 -3.52 3.39 -2.65
CA LYS A 12 -2.61 4.52 -2.75
C LYS A 12 -3.13 5.71 -1.93
N SER A 13 -2.24 6.28 -1.12
CA SER A 13 -2.48 7.50 -0.34
C SER A 13 -3.61 7.37 0.72
N MET A 14 -3.86 6.15 1.21
CA MET A 14 -4.80 5.88 2.31
C MET A 14 -4.10 5.18 3.48
N ALA A 15 -4.86 4.87 4.54
CA ALA A 15 -4.35 4.16 5.71
C ALA A 15 -3.78 2.78 5.33
N GLY A 16 -2.67 2.42 5.98
CA GLY A 16 -2.04 1.11 5.84
C GLY A 16 -2.47 0.12 6.92
N GLU A 17 -2.06 -1.12 6.75
CA GLU A 17 -2.21 -2.21 7.70
C GLU A 17 -0.83 -2.68 8.19
N LEU A 18 -0.71 -2.95 9.49
CA LEU A 18 0.47 -3.54 10.08
C LEU A 18 0.46 -5.05 9.83
N LEU A 19 1.55 -5.59 9.30
CA LEU A 19 1.73 -7.00 8.98
C LEU A 19 2.77 -7.65 9.89
N LYS A 20 2.55 -8.94 10.19
CA LYS A 20 3.54 -9.78 10.88
C LYS A 20 4.58 -10.36 9.91
N THR A 21 4.17 -10.63 8.68
CA THR A 21 4.98 -11.22 7.61
C THR A 21 4.50 -10.66 6.27
N ALA A 22 5.39 -10.59 5.28
CA ALA A 22 5.05 -10.15 3.93
C ALA A 22 5.88 -10.88 2.88
N ASP A 23 5.26 -11.21 1.76
CA ASP A 23 5.95 -11.73 0.58
C ASP A 23 6.51 -10.59 -0.25
N ILE A 24 7.80 -10.64 -0.56
CA ILE A 24 8.49 -9.68 -1.41
C ILE A 24 8.53 -10.21 -2.84
N THR A 25 8.06 -9.38 -3.76
CA THR A 25 8.06 -9.63 -5.20
C THR A 25 8.93 -8.61 -5.91
N GLU A 26 9.13 -8.77 -7.23
CA GLU A 26 9.81 -7.76 -8.05
C GLU A 26 9.12 -6.38 -8.04
N HIS A 27 7.82 -6.34 -7.70
CA HIS A 27 7.02 -5.13 -7.63
C HIS A 27 6.82 -4.59 -6.19
N GLY A 28 7.45 -5.22 -5.19
CA GLY A 28 7.31 -4.86 -3.77
C GLY A 28 6.52 -5.89 -2.96
N ILE A 29 5.94 -5.45 -1.83
CA ILE A 29 5.11 -6.31 -0.98
C ILE A 29 3.84 -6.73 -1.75
N SER A 30 3.54 -8.02 -1.72
CA SER A 30 2.31 -8.54 -2.35
C SER A 30 1.05 -7.84 -1.81
N GLY A 31 0.27 -7.27 -2.74
CA GLY A 31 -0.94 -6.50 -2.44
C GLY A 31 -0.72 -5.04 -2.04
N ASP A 32 0.52 -4.53 -2.03
CA ASP A 32 0.79 -3.11 -1.77
C ASP A 32 0.38 -2.24 -2.97
N ARG A 33 -0.33 -1.14 -2.69
CA ARG A 33 -0.72 -0.07 -3.63
C ARG A 33 -1.41 -0.54 -4.91
N ILE A 34 -2.15 -1.64 -4.84
CA ILE A 34 -2.86 -2.21 -6.00
C ILE A 34 -4.11 -1.42 -6.40
N ILE A 35 -4.62 -0.53 -5.55
CA ILE A 35 -5.80 0.30 -5.82
C ILE A 35 -5.40 1.79 -5.92
N GLN A 36 -5.87 2.46 -6.96
CA GLN A 36 -5.84 3.92 -7.13
C GLN A 36 -7.25 4.48 -7.20
N VAL A 37 -7.57 5.46 -6.35
CA VAL A 37 -8.89 6.10 -6.32
C VAL A 37 -8.90 7.35 -7.19
N ARG A 38 -9.99 7.52 -7.93
CA ARG A 38 -10.31 8.73 -8.71
C ARG A 38 -11.67 9.26 -8.30
N ASN A 39 -11.83 10.59 -8.33
CA ASN A 39 -13.14 11.20 -8.09
C ASN A 39 -14.01 11.14 -9.36
N ALA A 40 -15.25 11.65 -9.26
CA ALA A 40 -16.19 11.69 -10.37
C ALA A 40 -15.68 12.50 -11.59
N SER A 41 -14.75 13.44 -11.40
CA SER A 41 -14.12 14.19 -12.49
C SER A 41 -12.85 13.52 -13.06
N GLY A 42 -12.52 12.31 -12.61
CA GLY A 42 -11.34 11.55 -13.06
C GLY A 42 -10.01 11.96 -12.41
N ARG A 43 -10.03 12.94 -11.49
CA ARG A 43 -8.85 13.38 -10.75
C ARG A 43 -8.43 12.31 -9.74
N ILE A 44 -7.13 12.03 -9.72
CA ILE A 44 -6.52 11.09 -8.77
C ILE A 44 -6.60 11.66 -7.35
N PHE A 45 -7.07 10.85 -6.40
CA PHE A 45 -6.98 11.18 -4.99
C PHE A 45 -5.54 11.01 -4.49
N THR A 46 -5.08 11.99 -3.72
CA THR A 46 -3.85 11.95 -2.94
C THR A 46 -4.13 12.56 -1.58
N ALA A 47 -3.44 12.05 -0.55
CA ALA A 47 -3.31 12.71 0.74
C ALA A 47 -2.34 13.89 0.65
#